data_AF-A0A8J8M8J6-F1
#
_entry.id   AF-A0A8J8M8J6-F1
#
_cell.length_a   1.000
_cell.length_b   1.000
_cell.length_c   1.000
_cell.angle_alpha   90.00
_cell.angle_beta   90.00
_cell.angle_gamma   90.00
#
_symmetry.space_group_name_H-M   'P 1'
#
loop_
_entity.id
_entity.type
_entity.pdbx_description
1 polymer ?
#
loop_
_entity_poly.entity_id
_entity_poly.type
_entity_poly.pdbx_seq_one_letter_code
_entity_poly.pdbx_strand_id
1 'polypeptide(L)'
;MEDYLEMIYRICKEENYVRMNQLASNLNVRPSSSTKIVQKLNSIGLVNYEKYGLINLTEKGEKIGEFLYHRHMVIEKFLNIIGVEDSILKDTELMEHYVRPMVLKNIEQFIKFLDSNPGILQKYYEYLKNNNQQF
;
A
#
# COMPACT_ATOMS: atom_id res chain seq x y z
N MET A 1 -6.38 4.05 9.43
CA MET A 1 -7.12 2.78 9.71
C MET A 1 -6.89 1.82 8.57
N GLU A 2 -7.03 2.31 7.32
CA GLU A 2 -6.60 1.58 6.13
C GLU A 2 -5.14 1.13 6.28
N ASP A 3 -4.21 2.04 6.58
CA ASP A 3 -2.78 1.79 6.82
C ASP A 3 -2.53 0.74 7.91
N TYR A 4 -3.37 0.68 8.94
CA TYR A 4 -3.29 -0.39 9.94
C TYR A 4 -3.69 -1.74 9.36
N LEU A 5 -4.79 -1.81 8.63
CA LEU A 5 -5.27 -3.06 8.05
C LEU A 5 -4.34 -3.55 6.94
N GLU A 6 -3.83 -2.63 6.13
CA GLU A 6 -2.82 -2.91 5.11
C GLU A 6 -1.53 -3.43 5.75
N MET A 7 -0.99 -2.74 6.76
CA MET A 7 0.22 -3.21 7.44
C MET A 7 0.01 -4.57 8.12
N ILE A 8 -1.16 -4.78 8.73
CA ILE A 8 -1.51 -6.10 9.30
C ILE A 8 -1.53 -7.16 8.19
N TYR A 9 -2.10 -6.86 7.02
CA TYR A 9 -2.10 -7.77 5.88
C TYR A 9 -0.69 -8.10 5.38
N ARG A 10 0.16 -7.08 5.22
CA ARG A 10 1.56 -7.26 4.77
C ARG A 10 2.33 -8.21 5.69
N ILE A 11 2.24 -8.00 7.00
CA ILE A 11 2.94 -8.83 7.99
C ILE A 11 2.30 -10.22 8.09
N CYS A 12 0.96 -10.32 8.16
CA CYS A 12 0.26 -11.61 8.23
C CYS A 12 0.54 -12.51 7.02
N LYS A 13 0.78 -11.93 5.84
CA LYS A 13 1.13 -12.70 4.64
C LYS A 13 2.44 -13.48 4.80
N GLU A 14 3.34 -13.01 5.65
CA GLU A 14 4.64 -13.64 5.92
C GLU A 14 4.62 -14.48 7.21
N GLU A 15 3.97 -13.98 8.27
CA GLU A 15 4.07 -14.52 9.64
C GLU A 15 2.76 -15.13 10.20
N ASN A 16 1.66 -15.12 9.42
CA ASN A 16 0.28 -15.49 9.81
C ASN A 16 -0.39 -14.62 10.89
N TYR A 17 0.39 -13.89 11.68
CA TYR A 17 -0.10 -13.02 12.75
C TYR A 17 0.78 -11.79 12.93
N VAL A 18 0.27 -10.79 13.63
CA VAL A 18 1.01 -9.56 13.98
C VAL A 18 0.95 -9.31 15.48
N ARG A 19 2.08 -8.89 16.07
CA ARG A 19 2.10 -8.40 17.46
C ARG A 19 1.94 -6.89 17.52
N MET A 20 1.28 -6.38 18.56
CA MET A 20 1.03 -4.93 18.73
C MET A 20 2.30 -4.07 18.63
N ASN A 21 3.41 -4.51 19.24
CA ASN A 21 4.68 -3.78 19.20
C ASN A 21 5.30 -3.74 17.80
N GLN A 22 5.22 -4.85 17.06
CA GLN A 22 5.67 -4.95 15.68
C GLN A 22 4.84 -4.05 14.78
N LEU A 23 3.51 -4.08 14.92
CA LEU A 23 2.59 -3.22 14.17
C LEU A 23 2.89 -1.73 14.42
N ALA A 24 3.02 -1.34 15.69
CA ALA A 24 3.30 0.04 16.07
C ALA A 24 4.65 0.51 15.54
N SER A 25 5.67 -0.34 15.58
CA SER A 25 7.01 -0.05 15.04
C SER A 25 6.97 0.15 13.52
N ASN A 26 6.30 -0.74 12.78
CA ASN A 26 6.22 -0.63 11.31
C ASN A 26 5.43 0.60 10.84
N LEU A 27 4.47 1.06 11.66
CA LEU A 27 3.70 2.28 11.38
C LEU A 27 4.34 3.55 11.97
N ASN A 28 5.50 3.46 12.62
CA ASN A 28 6.15 4.58 13.31
C ASN A 28 5.24 5.33 14.31
N VAL A 29 4.44 4.57 15.07
CA VAL A 29 3.48 5.08 16.06
C VAL A 29 3.70 4.45 17.43
N ARG A 30 3.09 5.04 18.47
CA ARG A 30 3.12 4.46 19.83
C ARG A 30 2.16 3.26 19.94
N PRO A 31 2.53 2.17 20.63
CA PRO A 31 1.65 1.01 20.84
C PRO A 31 0.27 1.35 21.45
N SER A 32 0.24 2.36 22.34
CA SER A 32 -1.01 2.84 22.94
C SER A 32 -1.96 3.49 21.93
N SER A 33 -1.43 4.16 20.90
CA SER A 33 -2.22 4.69 19.78
C SER A 33 -2.77 3.56 18.91
N SER A 34 -1.96 2.52 18.68
CA SER A 34 -2.33 1.37 17.87
C SER A 34 -3.47 0.55 18.46
N THR A 35 -3.51 0.41 19.78
CA THR A 35 -4.52 -0.41 20.47
C THR A 35 -5.94 0.03 20.15
N LYS A 36 -6.22 1.34 20.16
CA LYS A 36 -7.56 1.87 19.87
C LYS A 36 -8.00 1.56 18.43
N ILE A 37 -7.09 1.65 17.46
CA ILE A 37 -7.41 1.39 16.05
C ILE A 37 -7.62 -0.10 15.81
N VAL A 38 -6.78 -0.96 16.39
CA VAL A 38 -6.93 -2.42 16.31
C VAL A 38 -8.22 -2.89 16.96
N GLN A 39 -8.58 -2.36 18.13
CA GLN A 39 -9.87 -2.65 18.77
C GLN A 39 -11.05 -2.24 17.88
N LYS A 40 -10.95 -1.11 17.18
CA LYS A 40 -11.98 -0.67 16.24
C LYS A 40 -12.04 -1.59 15.00
N LEU A 41 -10.92 -2.05 14.47
CA LEU A 41 -10.88 -3.04 13.39
C LEU A 41 -11.50 -4.37 13.83
N ASN A 42 -11.27 -4.78 15.08
CA ASN A 42 -11.86 -5.99 15.66
C ASN A 42 -13.39 -5.85 15.82
N SER A 43 -13.87 -4.70 16.29
CA SER A 43 -15.33 -4.49 16.48
C SER A 43 -16.13 -4.47 15.17
N ILE A 44 -15.50 -4.14 14.05
CA ILE A 44 -16.12 -4.21 12.70
C ILE A 44 -15.82 -5.51 11.95
N GLY A 45 -15.20 -6.48 12.64
CA GLY A 45 -14.94 -7.84 12.16
C GLY A 45 -13.92 -7.91 11.03
N LEU A 46 -12.87 -7.07 11.06
CA LEU A 46 -11.77 -7.14 10.10
C LEU A 46 -10.56 -7.91 10.65
N VAL A 47 -10.31 -7.82 11.95
CA VAL A 47 -9.23 -8.57 12.61
C VAL A 47 -9.78 -9.33 13.80
N ASN A 48 -9.07 -10.40 14.19
CA ASN A 48 -9.22 -11.04 15.49
C ASN A 48 -8.10 -10.54 16.40
N TYR A 49 -8.47 -9.96 17.55
CA TYR A 49 -7.53 -9.53 18.58
C TYR A 49 -7.69 -10.38 19.84
N GLU A 50 -6.78 -11.34 20.04
CA GLU A 50 -6.86 -12.36 21.08
C GLU A 50 -6.02 -12.04 22.33
N LYS A 51 -6.16 -12.90 23.36
CA LYS A 51 -5.28 -12.89 24.54
C LYS A 51 -3.81 -13.01 24.09
N TYR A 52 -2.90 -12.39 24.84
CA TYR A 52 -1.47 -12.22 24.51
C TYR A 52 -1.14 -11.20 23.41
N GLY A 53 -2.14 -10.51 22.85
CA GLY A 53 -1.92 -9.36 21.97
C GLY A 53 -1.54 -9.73 20.53
N LEU A 54 -1.94 -10.93 20.09
CA LEU A 54 -1.86 -11.37 18.71
C LEU A 54 -3.02 -10.81 17.89
N ILE A 55 -2.72 -10.37 16.67
CA ILE A 55 -3.66 -9.76 15.73
C ILE A 55 -3.60 -10.57 14.44
N ASN A 56 -4.72 -11.18 14.06
CA ASN A 56 -4.84 -11.94 12.81
C ASN A 56 -5.96 -11.35 11.95
N LEU A 57 -5.88 -11.53 10.64
CA LEU A 57 -6.97 -11.13 9.76
C LEU A 57 -8.14 -12.12 9.84
N THR A 58 -9.35 -11.59 9.74
CA THR A 58 -10.51 -12.38 9.32
C THR A 58 -10.53 -12.48 7.81
N GLU A 59 -11.31 -13.38 7.22
CA GLU A 59 -11.49 -13.45 5.76
C GLU A 59 -11.92 -12.10 5.15
N LYS A 60 -12.77 -11.33 5.86
CA LYS A 60 -13.19 -9.99 5.43
C LYS A 60 -12.04 -8.99 5.49
N GLY A 61 -11.25 -9.04 6.57
CA GLY A 61 -10.06 -8.21 6.72
C GLY A 61 -9.02 -8.50 5.66
N GLU A 62 -8.82 -9.77 5.31
CA GLU A 62 -7.87 -10.21 4.31
C GLU A 62 -8.22 -9.65 2.92
N LYS A 63 -9.48 -9.76 2.49
CA LYS A 63 -9.92 -9.18 1.20
C LYS A 63 -9.72 -7.67 1.13
N ILE A 64 -9.99 -6.95 2.21
CA ILE A 64 -9.81 -5.50 2.24
C ILE A 64 -8.32 -5.16 2.31
N GLY A 65 -7.55 -5.83 3.16
CA GLY A 65 -6.10 -5.66 3.28
C GLY A 65 -5.37 -5.94 1.97
N GLU A 66 -5.76 -6.98 1.25
CA GLU A 66 -5.27 -7.29 -0.10
C GLU A 66 -5.57 -6.15 -1.08
N PHE A 67 -6.79 -5.61 -1.08
CA PHE A 67 -7.13 -4.47 -1.92
C PHE A 67 -6.31 -3.22 -1.59
N LEU A 68 -6.12 -2.91 -0.30
CA LEU A 68 -5.32 -1.77 0.14
C LEU A 68 -3.86 -1.92 -0.32
N TYR A 69 -3.28 -3.10 -0.11
CA TYR A 69 -1.93 -3.40 -0.57
C TYR A 69 -1.80 -3.38 -2.10
N HIS A 70 -2.79 -3.90 -2.84
CA HIS A 70 -2.81 -3.80 -4.30
C HIS A 70 -2.84 -2.34 -4.76
N ARG A 71 -3.64 -1.50 -4.09
CA ARG A 71 -3.70 -0.06 -4.37
C ARG A 71 -2.35 0.60 -4.16
N HIS A 72 -1.67 0.32 -3.05
CA HIS A 72 -0.30 0.79 -2.78
C HIS A 72 0.64 0.44 -3.93
N MET A 73 0.70 -0.85 -4.29
CA MET A 73 1.59 -1.35 -5.35
C MET A 73 1.32 -0.72 -6.73
N VAL A 74 0.05 -0.51 -7.09
CA VAL A 74 -0.30 0.11 -8.38
C VAL A 74 0.13 1.58 -8.42
N ILE A 75 -0.09 2.33 -7.32
CA ILE A 75 0.31 3.73 -7.25
C ILE A 75 1.83 3.85 -7.22
N GLU A 76 2.52 3.06 -6.41
CA GLU A 76 3.99 3.04 -6.37
C GLU A 76 4.58 2.71 -7.75
N LYS A 77 4.05 1.68 -8.44
CA LYS A 77 4.52 1.33 -9.80
C LYS A 77 4.24 2.45 -10.79
N PHE A 78 3.11 3.13 -10.70
CA PHE A 78 2.80 4.29 -11.54
C PHE A 78 3.79 5.44 -11.31
N LEU A 79 4.06 5.78 -10.05
CA LEU A 79 4.99 6.85 -9.69
C LEU A 79 6.42 6.55 -10.15
N ASN A 80 6.86 5.30 -10.03
CA ASN A 80 8.13 4.83 -10.61
C ASN A 80 8.18 5.07 -12.12
N ILE A 81 7.13 4.66 -12.85
CA ILE A 81 7.09 4.78 -14.32
C ILE A 81 7.19 6.25 -14.74
N ILE A 82 6.52 7.17 -14.06
CA ILE A 82 6.56 8.61 -14.42
C ILE A 82 7.83 9.33 -13.93
N GLY A 83 8.74 8.62 -13.26
CA GLY A 83 10.06 9.14 -12.87
C GLY A 83 10.12 9.83 -11.51
N VAL A 84 9.25 9.46 -10.55
CA VAL A 84 9.40 9.90 -9.14
C VAL A 84 10.49 9.07 -8.46
N GLU A 85 11.57 9.70 -8.02
CA GLU A 85 12.73 9.01 -7.40
C GLU A 85 12.78 9.22 -5.88
N ASP A 86 12.98 10.47 -5.41
CA ASP A 86 13.31 10.74 -4.00
C ASP A 86 12.14 10.62 -3.01
N SER A 87 10.89 10.77 -3.48
CA SER A 87 9.71 10.87 -2.62
C SER A 87 8.69 9.75 -2.83
N ILE A 88 9.05 8.69 -3.55
CA ILE A 88 8.09 7.71 -4.04
C ILE A 88 7.23 7.08 -2.95
N LEU A 89 7.82 6.64 -1.85
CA LEU A 89 7.08 6.03 -0.73
C LEU A 89 6.10 7.03 -0.14
N LYS A 90 6.56 8.25 0.15
CA LYS A 90 5.76 9.31 0.74
C LYS A 90 4.61 9.73 -0.17
N ASP A 91 4.88 9.88 -1.46
CA ASP A 91 3.85 10.27 -2.43
C ASP A 91 2.85 9.15 -2.67
N THR A 92 3.28 7.89 -2.63
CA THR A 92 2.39 6.72 -2.66
C THR A 92 1.41 6.75 -1.49
N GLU A 93 1.92 6.86 -0.26
CA GLU A 93 1.10 6.94 0.96
C GLU A 93 0.13 8.14 0.94
N LEU A 94 0.58 9.30 0.42
CA LEU A 94 -0.29 10.47 0.29
C LEU A 94 -1.39 10.28 -0.75
N MET A 95 -1.10 9.61 -1.87
CA MET A 95 -2.04 9.46 -2.97
C MET A 95 -3.06 8.35 -2.73
N GLU A 96 -2.64 7.20 -2.21
CA GLU A 96 -3.47 6.00 -2.15
C GLU A 96 -4.79 6.20 -1.40
N HIS A 97 -4.83 7.06 -0.38
CA HIS A 97 -6.04 7.37 0.39
C HIS A 97 -7.09 8.19 -0.38
N TYR A 98 -6.70 8.87 -1.47
CA TYR A 98 -7.59 9.75 -2.24
C TYR A 98 -7.88 9.23 -3.65
N VAL A 99 -7.23 8.15 -4.07
CA VAL A 99 -7.46 7.55 -5.38
C VAL A 99 -8.73 6.71 -5.35
N ARG A 100 -9.72 7.12 -6.15
CA ARG A 100 -10.97 6.36 -6.35
C ARG A 100 -10.69 5.05 -7.10
N PRO A 101 -11.47 3.97 -6.85
CA PRO A 101 -11.26 2.67 -7.52
C PRO A 101 -11.25 2.74 -9.06
N MET A 102 -12.07 3.60 -9.67
CA MET A 102 -12.08 3.79 -11.12
C MET A 102 -10.76 4.39 -11.64
N VAL A 103 -10.18 5.34 -10.90
CA VAL A 103 -8.90 5.96 -11.26
C VAL A 103 -7.78 4.93 -11.13
N LEU A 104 -7.76 4.19 -10.02
CA LEU A 104 -6.81 3.10 -9.79
C LEU A 104 -6.83 2.08 -10.92
N LYS A 105 -8.04 1.63 -11.32
CA LYS A 105 -8.22 0.68 -12.41
C LYS A 105 -7.65 1.20 -13.73
N ASN A 106 -7.86 2.48 -14.06
CA ASN A 106 -7.34 3.06 -15.29
C ASN A 106 -5.82 3.22 -15.26
N ILE A 107 -5.24 3.59 -14.11
CA ILE A 107 -3.79 3.60 -13.90
C ILE A 107 -3.24 2.18 -14.13
N GLU A 108 -3.87 1.16 -13.54
CA GLU A 108 -3.44 -0.23 -13.70
C GLU A 108 -3.51 -0.69 -15.17
N GLN A 109 -4.55 -0.32 -15.92
CA GLN A 109 -4.63 -0.61 -17.35
C GLN A 109 -3.51 0.08 -18.15
N PHE A 110 -3.20 1.32 -17.81
CA PHE A 110 -2.10 2.06 -18.44
C PHE A 110 -0.74 1.40 -18.18
N ILE A 111 -0.50 0.97 -16.93
CA ILE A 111 0.70 0.21 -16.56
C ILE A 111 0.78 -1.09 -17.39
N LYS A 112 -0.31 -1.86 -17.46
CA LYS A 112 -0.35 -3.12 -18.24
C LYS A 112 -0.09 -2.90 -19.72
N PHE A 113 -0.60 -1.80 -20.28
CA PHE A 113 -0.30 -1.41 -21.66
C PHE A 113 1.19 -1.16 -21.84
N LEU A 114 1.84 -0.41 -20.94
CA LEU A 114 3.28 -0.14 -21.02
C LEU A 114 4.12 -1.41 -20.83
N ASP A 115 3.76 -2.27 -19.87
CA ASP A 115 4.43 -3.57 -19.65
C ASP A 115 4.35 -4.45 -20.91
N SER A 116 3.23 -4.41 -21.63
CA SER A 116 3.03 -5.17 -22.87
C SER A 116 3.69 -4.52 -24.09
N ASN A 117 4.16 -3.27 -23.97
CA ASN A 117 4.77 -2.49 -25.05
C ASN A 117 6.10 -1.88 -24.59
N PRO A 118 7.12 -2.70 -24.29
CA PRO A 118 8.39 -2.23 -23.71
C PRO A 118 9.11 -1.21 -24.59
N GLY A 119 8.94 -1.26 -25.92
CA GLY A 119 9.49 -0.24 -26.82
C GLY A 119 8.88 1.15 -26.65
N ILE A 120 7.62 1.26 -26.23
CA ILE A 120 6.98 2.55 -25.90
C ILE A 120 7.51 3.06 -24.57
N LEU A 121 7.60 2.19 -23.57
CA LEU A 121 8.13 2.52 -22.25
C LEU A 121 9.58 3.01 -22.35
N GLN A 122 10.42 2.34 -23.16
CA GLN A 122 11.80 2.75 -23.40
C GLN A 122 11.88 4.14 -24.04
N LYS A 123 11.06 4.42 -25.06
CA LYS A 123 10.98 5.76 -25.67
C LYS A 123 10.56 6.83 -24.66
N TYR A 124 9.67 6.49 -23.73
CA TYR A 124 9.26 7.41 -22.67
C TYR A 124 10.40 7.70 -21.69
N TYR A 125 11.17 6.68 -21.28
CA TYR A 125 12.35 6.89 -20.44
C TYR A 125 13.45 7.70 -21.14
N GLU A 126 13.66 7.50 -22.44
CA GLU A 126 14.54 8.34 -23.25
C GLU A 126 14.06 9.81 -23.28
N TYR A 127 12.75 10.02 -23.44
CA TYR A 127 12.16 11.35 -23.36
C TYR A 127 12.39 12.01 -21.99
N LEU A 128 12.15 11.29 -20.88
CA LEU A 128 12.39 11.82 -19.53
C LEU A 128 13.86 12.20 -19.33
N LYS A 129 14.79 11.33 -19.74
CA LYS A 129 16.23 11.59 -19.63
C LYS A 129 16.67 12.83 -20.40
N ASN A 130 16.13 13.03 -21.61
CA ASN A 130 16.47 14.17 -22.45
C ASN A 130 15.95 15.51 -21.89
N ASN A 131 14.82 15.49 -21.17
CA ASN A 131 14.21 16.70 -20.61
C ASN A 131 14.65 16.98 -19.16
N ASN A 132 15.02 15.96 -18.38
CA ASN A 132 15.52 16.14 -17.02
C ASN A 132 16.96 16.70 -16.97
N GLN A 133 17.66 16.81 -18.11
CA GLN A 133 18.92 17.56 -18.21
C GLN A 133 18.72 19.09 -18.30
N GLN A 134 17.48 19.58 -18.28
CA GLN A 134 17.16 21.02 -18.41
C GLN A 134 16.71 21.70 -17.10
N PHE A 135 16.74 21.00 -15.97
CA PHE A 135 16.46 21.56 -14.64
C PHE A 135 17.67 21.46 -13.71
#